data_AF-A0A3P8INY4-F1
#
_entry.id   AF-A0A3P8INY4-F1
#
_cell.length_a   1.000
_cell.length_b   1.000
_cell.length_c   1.000
_cell.angle_alpha   90.00
_cell.angle_beta   90.00
_cell.angle_gamma   90.00
#
_symmetry.space_group_name_H-M   'P 1'
#
loop_
_entity.id
_entity.type
_entity.pdbx_description
1 polymer ?
#
loop_
_entity_poly.entity_id
_entity_poly.type
_entity_poly.pdbx_seq_one_letter_code
_entity_poly.pdbx_strand_id
1 'polypeptide(L)'
;MMDRAIELASDHGIGLVAVRNANHWMRGGSYGWQAAEKGYIGICWTNSIAVMPPWGAKECRIGTNPLIVAIPSTPITMVDMSMSMFSYGMLEVNRLAGRQLPVDGGFDDEGNLTKDPAPSRKTAVFCRWATGKVQASPLCWT
;
A
#
# COMPACT_ATOMS: atom_id res chain seq x y z
N MET A 1 -11.76 -14.70 -3.58
CA MET A 1 -11.24 -14.74 -2.19
C MET A 1 -12.07 -13.84 -1.30
N MET A 2 -12.18 -12.55 -1.62
CA MET A 2 -13.04 -11.64 -0.86
C MET A 2 -14.52 -12.06 -0.86
N ASP A 3 -15.08 -12.58 -1.96
CA ASP A 3 -16.45 -13.12 -1.93
C ASP A 3 -16.64 -14.25 -0.91
N ARG A 4 -15.62 -15.11 -0.74
CA ARG A 4 -15.66 -16.16 0.28
C ARG A 4 -15.59 -15.60 1.69
N ALA A 5 -14.83 -14.52 1.91
CA ALA A 5 -14.82 -13.81 3.18
C ALA A 5 -16.19 -13.17 3.47
N ILE A 6 -16.87 -12.65 2.45
CA ILE A 6 -18.21 -12.08 2.59
C ILE A 6 -19.24 -13.17 2.93
N GLU A 7 -19.20 -14.32 2.24
CA GLU A 7 -20.06 -15.47 2.57
C GLU A 7 -19.89 -15.91 4.04
N LEU A 8 -18.64 -16.05 4.50
CA LEU A 8 -18.35 -16.38 5.90
C LEU A 8 -18.85 -15.30 6.88
N ALA A 9 -18.74 -14.03 6.50
CA ALA A 9 -19.24 -12.92 7.31
C ALA A 9 -20.77 -12.89 7.39
N SER A 10 -21.48 -13.33 6.35
CA SER A 10 -22.95 -13.46 6.38
C SER A 10 -23.41 -14.49 7.42
N ASP A 11 -22.69 -15.60 7.57
CA ASP A 11 -23.05 -16.68 8.49
C ASP A 11 -22.54 -16.45 9.93
N HIS A 12 -21.38 -15.81 10.08
CA HIS A 12 -20.66 -15.73 11.36
C HIS A 12 -20.43 -14.29 11.88
N GLY A 13 -20.87 -13.27 11.15
CA GLY A 13 -20.62 -11.86 11.46
C GLY A 13 -19.22 -11.35 11.07
N ILE A 14 -18.23 -12.24 10.93
CA ILE A 14 -16.88 -11.93 10.42
C ILE A 14 -16.35 -13.09 9.56
N GLY A 15 -15.70 -12.75 8.45
CA GLY A 15 -15.01 -13.71 7.59
C GLY A 15 -13.57 -13.31 7.36
N LEU A 16 -12.65 -14.24 7.60
CA LEU A 16 -11.21 -14.04 7.36
C LEU A 16 -10.71 -15.15 6.45
N VAL A 17 -10.05 -14.76 5.36
CA VAL A 17 -9.45 -15.68 4.38
C VAL A 17 -7.97 -15.35 4.23
N ALA A 18 -7.11 -16.27 4.64
CA ALA A 18 -5.67 -16.17 4.44
C ALA A 18 -5.26 -16.94 3.18
N VAL A 19 -4.47 -16.31 2.31
CA VAL A 19 -4.02 -16.90 1.04
C VAL A 19 -2.49 -16.94 1.01
N ARG A 20 -1.92 -18.04 0.53
CA ARG A 20 -0.49 -18.21 0.28
C ARG A 20 -0.25 -18.64 -1.17
N ASN A 21 0.98 -18.47 -1.66
CA ASN A 21 1.38 -18.76 -3.05
C ASN A 21 0.51 -18.01 -4.07
N ALA A 22 0.17 -16.76 -3.76
CA ALA A 22 -0.55 -15.87 -4.68
C ALA A 22 0.41 -15.01 -5.51
N ASN A 23 -0.10 -14.45 -6.60
CA ASN A 23 0.61 -13.46 -7.42
C ASN A 23 0.18 -12.04 -7.06
N HIS A 24 0.83 -11.03 -7.65
CA HIS A 24 0.45 -9.63 -7.50
C HIS A 24 -1.02 -9.40 -7.89
N TRP A 25 -1.83 -8.97 -6.94
CA TRP A 25 -3.29 -8.85 -7.05
C TRP A 25 -3.79 -7.53 -7.70
N MET A 26 -2.89 -6.83 -8.37
CA MET A 26 -3.17 -5.60 -9.13
C MET A 26 -3.70 -4.47 -8.26
N ARG A 27 -5.02 -4.23 -8.27
CA ARG A 27 -5.69 -3.15 -7.52
C ARG A 27 -6.38 -3.74 -6.30
N GLY A 28 -5.74 -3.62 -5.14
CA GLY A 28 -6.29 -4.09 -3.87
C GLY A 28 -7.67 -3.48 -3.55
N GLY A 29 -7.87 -2.21 -3.91
CA GLY A 29 -9.14 -1.50 -3.75
C GLY A 29 -10.33 -2.17 -4.43
N SER A 30 -10.14 -2.98 -5.48
CA SER A 30 -11.24 -3.73 -6.09
C SER A 30 -11.87 -4.72 -5.12
N TYR A 31 -11.06 -5.35 -4.25
CA TYR A 31 -11.53 -6.29 -3.23
C TYR A 31 -12.20 -5.56 -2.06
N GLY A 32 -11.68 -4.41 -1.63
CA GLY A 32 -12.36 -3.59 -0.64
C GLY A 32 -13.72 -3.10 -1.15
N TRP A 33 -13.76 -2.65 -2.40
CA TRP A 33 -14.97 -2.12 -3.05
C TRP A 33 -16.09 -3.16 -3.13
N GLN A 34 -15.80 -4.40 -3.57
CA GLN A 34 -16.82 -5.46 -3.62
C GLN A 34 -17.42 -5.80 -2.25
N ALA A 35 -16.67 -5.62 -1.15
CA ALA A 35 -17.19 -5.83 0.20
C ALA A 35 -18.11 -4.68 0.61
N ALA A 36 -17.69 -3.44 0.36
CA ALA A 36 -18.48 -2.25 0.65
C ALA A 36 -19.78 -2.19 -0.17
N GLU A 37 -19.77 -2.60 -1.44
CA GLU A 37 -20.98 -2.68 -2.28
C GLU A 37 -22.02 -3.65 -1.71
N LYS A 38 -21.58 -4.71 -1.03
CA LYS A 38 -22.48 -5.68 -0.38
C LYS A 38 -22.86 -5.28 1.05
N GLY A 39 -22.49 -4.09 1.51
CA GLY A 39 -22.81 -3.60 2.84
C GLY A 39 -21.86 -4.07 3.95
N TYR A 40 -20.70 -4.65 3.60
CA TYR A 40 -19.71 -5.13 4.57
C TYR A 40 -18.51 -4.18 4.67
N ILE A 41 -17.89 -4.12 5.84
CA ILE A 41 -16.57 -3.50 5.98
C ILE A 41 -15.53 -4.46 5.40
N GLY A 42 -14.78 -4.01 4.40
CA GLY A 42 -13.73 -4.78 3.74
C GLY A 42 -12.36 -4.35 4.22
N ILE A 43 -11.62 -5.27 4.87
CA ILE A 43 -10.20 -5.05 5.20
C ILE A 43 -9.39 -6.11 4.45
N CYS A 44 -8.42 -5.68 3.66
CA CYS A 44 -7.49 -6.61 3.00
C CYS A 44 -6.10 -5.98 2.85
N TRP A 45 -5.08 -6.83 2.91
CA TRP A 45 -3.69 -6.46 2.66
C TRP A 45 -2.96 -7.60 1.96
N THR A 46 -1.82 -7.31 1.35
CA THR A 46 -0.92 -8.32 0.80
C THR A 46 0.50 -7.98 1.21
N ASN A 47 1.38 -8.96 1.22
CA ASN A 47 2.82 -8.73 1.22
C ASN A 47 3.36 -8.68 -0.21
N SER A 48 4.55 -8.12 -0.40
CA SER A 48 5.30 -8.12 -1.67
C SER A 48 6.77 -8.45 -1.47
N ILE A 49 7.50 -8.64 -2.57
CA ILE A 49 8.96 -8.80 -2.54
C ILE A 49 9.63 -7.59 -1.86
N ALA A 50 10.83 -7.77 -1.31
CA ALA A 50 11.56 -6.70 -0.64
C ALA A 50 11.93 -5.58 -1.65
N VAL A 51 11.22 -4.46 -1.56
CA VAL A 51 11.37 -3.30 -2.47
C VAL A 51 11.60 -1.99 -1.71
N MET A 52 11.46 -2.01 -0.39
CA MET A 52 11.65 -0.85 0.48
C MET A 52 12.66 -1.16 1.59
N PRO A 53 13.50 -0.19 1.98
CA PRO A 53 14.32 -0.31 3.17
C PRO A 53 13.45 -0.05 4.42
N PRO A 54 13.61 -0.85 5.49
CA PRO A 54 13.02 -0.50 6.78
C PRO A 54 13.65 0.79 7.30
N TRP A 55 12.94 1.50 8.16
CA TRP A 55 13.43 2.74 8.73
C TRP A 55 14.79 2.54 9.41
N GLY A 56 15.77 3.38 9.07
CA GLY A 56 17.14 3.29 9.57
C GLY A 56 18.07 2.36 8.77
N ALA A 57 17.55 1.63 7.78
CA ALA A 57 18.35 0.84 6.85
C ALA A 57 18.45 1.53 5.48
N LYS A 58 19.46 1.14 4.71
CA LYS A 58 19.60 1.51 3.28
C LYS A 58 19.25 0.36 2.34
N GLU A 59 19.25 -0.87 2.85
CA GLU A 59 18.99 -2.07 2.07
C GLU A 59 17.50 -2.43 2.09
N CYS A 60 16.93 -2.74 0.92
CA CYS A 60 15.54 -3.14 0.80
C CYS A 60 15.28 -4.51 1.45
N ARG A 61 14.45 -4.54 2.49
CA ARG A 61 14.07 -5.76 3.22
C ARG A 61 12.56 -5.90 3.47
N ILE A 62 11.77 -4.87 3.18
CA ILE A 62 10.32 -4.84 3.39
C ILE A 62 9.59 -4.61 2.05
N GLY A 63 8.37 -5.14 1.95
CA GLY A 63 7.48 -4.92 0.81
C GLY A 63 6.65 -3.64 0.97
N THR A 64 6.05 -3.16 -0.13
CA THR A 64 5.10 -2.03 -0.16
C THR A 64 3.80 -2.29 0.61
N ASN A 65 3.49 -3.58 0.82
CA ASN A 65 2.40 -4.13 1.62
C ASN A 65 1.12 -3.27 1.67
N PRO A 66 0.40 -3.07 0.55
CA PRO A 66 -0.74 -2.17 0.53
C PRO A 66 -1.84 -2.65 1.49
N LEU A 67 -2.41 -1.69 2.23
CA LEU A 67 -3.52 -1.89 3.15
C LEU A 67 -4.76 -1.19 2.59
N ILE A 68 -5.84 -1.96 2.52
CA ILE A 68 -7.12 -1.52 2.02
C ILE A 68 -8.15 -1.64 3.12
N VAL A 69 -8.86 -0.55 3.35
CA VAL A 69 -10.01 -0.49 4.27
C VAL A 69 -11.15 0.20 3.53
N ALA A 70 -12.25 -0.51 3.33
CA ALA A 70 -13.46 -0.03 2.68
C ALA A 70 -14.63 -0.08 3.66
N ILE A 71 -15.33 1.04 3.79
CA ILE A 71 -16.50 1.21 4.66
C ILE A 71 -17.74 1.40 3.77
N PRO A 72 -18.83 0.66 4.02
CA PRO A 72 -20.08 0.75 3.26
C PRO A 72 -20.86 2.03 3.62
N SER A 73 -20.31 3.19 3.28
CA SER A 73 -20.97 4.50 3.36
C SER A 73 -21.53 4.91 1.99
N THR A 74 -22.32 5.99 1.95
CA THR A 74 -22.84 6.57 0.70
C THR A 74 -22.30 7.99 0.53
N PRO A 75 -21.32 8.25 -0.36
CA PRO A 75 -20.59 7.31 -1.22
C PRO A 75 -19.63 6.41 -0.42
N ILE A 76 -19.15 5.31 -1.02
CA ILE A 76 -18.23 4.36 -0.38
C ILE A 76 -16.96 5.09 0.04
N THR A 77 -16.64 5.03 1.34
CA THR A 77 -15.38 5.55 1.88
C THR A 77 -14.37 4.43 1.88
N MET A 78 -13.34 4.55 1.04
CA MET A 78 -12.30 3.55 0.92
C MET A 78 -10.93 4.20 0.93
N VAL A 79 -10.01 3.54 1.63
CA VAL A 79 -8.60 3.84 1.61
C VAL A 79 -7.89 2.66 0.96
N ASP A 80 -7.15 2.93 -0.10
CA ASP A 80 -6.24 1.98 -0.76
C ASP A 80 -4.86 2.64 -0.74
N MET A 81 -4.07 2.31 0.28
CA MET A 81 -2.78 2.94 0.51
C MET A 81 -1.65 1.92 0.43
N SER A 82 -0.55 2.33 -0.21
CA SER A 82 0.73 1.65 -0.07
C SER A 82 1.40 2.12 1.22
N MET A 83 2.22 1.27 1.85
CA MET A 83 3.00 1.65 3.02
C MET A 83 4.21 2.53 2.68
N SER A 84 4.50 2.66 1.39
CA SER A 84 5.33 3.70 0.81
C SER A 84 4.58 5.01 0.67
N MET A 85 5.26 6.15 0.79
CA MET A 85 4.64 7.47 0.51
C MET A 85 4.08 7.56 -0.92
N PHE A 86 4.76 6.96 -1.89
CA PHE A 86 4.26 6.77 -3.25
C PHE A 86 4.53 5.34 -3.71
N SER A 87 3.53 4.71 -4.33
CA SER A 87 3.75 3.44 -5.02
C SER A 87 4.60 3.65 -6.28
N TYR A 88 5.31 2.61 -6.73
CA TYR A 88 6.02 2.66 -8.01
C TYR A 88 5.12 3.06 -9.19
N GLY A 89 3.86 2.61 -9.18
CA GLY A 89 2.88 3.03 -10.19
C GLY A 89 2.61 4.53 -10.15
N MET A 90 2.48 5.12 -8.96
CA MET A 90 2.28 6.58 -8.82
C MET A 90 3.54 7.37 -9.20
N LEU A 91 4.74 6.86 -8.89
CA LEU A 91 5.99 7.45 -9.34
C LEU A 91 6.06 7.49 -10.87
N GLU A 92 5.73 6.37 -11.53
CA GLU A 92 5.72 6.25 -12.98
C GLU A 92 4.68 7.18 -13.62
N VAL A 93 3.48 7.30 -13.03
CA VAL A 93 2.46 8.25 -13.51
C VAL A 93 2.96 9.69 -13.45
N ASN A 94 3.62 10.10 -12.36
CA ASN A 94 4.18 11.45 -12.26
C ASN A 94 5.35 11.67 -13.22
N ARG A 95 6.20 10.65 -13.42
CA ARG A 95 7.29 10.66 -14.41
C ARG A 95 6.76 10.85 -15.83
N LEU A 96 5.75 10.06 -16.22
CA LEU A 96 5.10 10.16 -17.54
C LEU A 96 4.37 11.49 -17.72
N ALA A 97 3.81 12.06 -16.65
CA ALA A 97 3.21 13.39 -16.67
C ALA A 97 4.23 14.54 -16.67
N GLY A 98 5.53 14.26 -16.50
CA GLY A 98 6.59 15.25 -16.41
C GLY A 98 6.45 16.17 -15.19
N ARG A 99 5.85 15.70 -14.10
CA ARG A 99 5.61 16.48 -12.88
C ARG A 99 6.47 15.99 -11.72
N GLN A 100 6.89 16.93 -10.88
CA GLN A 100 7.52 16.60 -9.60
C GLN A 100 6.49 16.11 -8.59
N LEU A 101 6.95 15.31 -7.62
CA LEU A 101 6.11 14.83 -6.53
C LEU A 101 5.69 15.98 -5.61
N PRO A 102 4.45 15.99 -5.11
CA PRO A 102 3.98 17.05 -4.21
C PRO A 102 4.72 17.06 -2.86
N VAL A 103 5.23 15.90 -2.44
CA VAL A 103 6.00 15.70 -1.21
C VAL A 103 7.20 14.80 -1.50
N ASP A 104 8.12 14.70 -0.56
CA ASP A 104 9.33 13.89 -0.71
C ASP A 104 8.97 12.40 -0.87
N GLY A 105 9.41 11.80 -1.97
CA GLY A 105 9.02 10.43 -2.35
C GLY A 105 10.09 9.37 -2.18
N GLY A 106 11.33 9.78 -1.97
CA GLY A 106 12.47 8.87 -1.90
C GLY A 106 13.77 9.59 -1.52
N PHE A 107 14.87 8.87 -1.69
CA PHE A 107 16.21 9.43 -1.54
C PHE A 107 16.96 9.51 -2.87
N ASP A 108 17.76 10.54 -3.05
CA ASP A 108 18.77 10.61 -4.10
C ASP A 108 19.97 9.68 -3.79
N ASP A 109 20.95 9.63 -4.69
CA ASP A 109 22.16 8.79 -4.54
C ASP A 109 23.04 9.22 -3.33
N GLU A 110 22.86 10.44 -2.84
CA GLU A 110 23.58 11.00 -1.68
C GLU A 110 22.84 10.74 -0.35
N GLY A 111 21.60 10.24 -0.41
CA GLY A 111 20.77 9.96 0.75
C GLY A 111 19.93 11.16 1.23
N ASN A 112 19.80 12.21 0.42
CA ASN A 112 18.92 13.34 0.69
C ASN A 112 17.52 13.09 0.14
N LEU A 113 16.51 13.72 0.76
CA LEU A 113 15.12 13.60 0.33
C LEU A 113 14.91 14.28 -1.03
N THR A 114 14.23 13.57 -1.94
CA THR A 114 13.94 14.08 -3.29
C THR A 114 12.46 14.00 -3.65
N LYS A 115 12.04 14.94 -4.50
CA LYS A 115 10.72 15.01 -5.15
C LYS A 115 10.76 14.57 -6.61
N ASP A 116 11.91 14.11 -7.08
CA ASP A 116 12.03 13.53 -8.41
C ASP A 116 11.24 12.21 -8.46
N PRO A 117 10.31 12.04 -9.43
CA PRO A 117 9.62 10.76 -9.62
C PRO A 117 10.54 9.60 -10.04
N ALA A 118 11.79 9.86 -10.41
CA ALA A 118 12.83 8.85 -10.65
C ALA A 118 13.94 8.91 -9.58
N PRO A 119 13.65 8.58 -8.30
CA PRO A 119 14.68 8.51 -7.27
C PRO A 119 15.67 7.38 -7.56
N SER A 120 16.86 7.47 -6.97
CA SER A 120 17.94 6.49 -7.12
C SER A 120 17.44 5.05 -6.99
N ARG A 121 17.82 4.16 -7.93
CA ARG A 121 17.40 2.73 -7.94
C ARG A 121 17.81 1.98 -6.66
N LYS A 122 18.74 2.52 -5.89
CA LYS A 122 19.29 1.89 -4.68
C LYS A 122 18.47 2.16 -3.41
N THR A 123 17.61 3.18 -3.41
CA THR A 123 16.90 3.67 -2.21
C THR A 123 15.47 4.10 -2.55
N ALA A 124 14.89 3.39 -3.53
CA ALA A 124 13.88 3.92 -4.43
C ALA A 124 12.53 4.29 -3.80
N VAL A 125 12.21 3.84 -2.59
CA VAL A 125 10.89 4.12 -2.01
C VAL A 125 10.98 4.24 -0.49
N PHE A 126 10.53 5.40 0.02
CA PHE A 126 10.64 5.75 1.43
C PHE A 126 9.40 5.36 2.25
N CYS A 127 9.63 4.74 3.41
CA CYS A 127 8.59 4.40 4.39
C CYS A 127 8.47 5.52 5.45
N ARG A 128 7.77 6.62 5.11
CA ARG A 128 7.43 7.69 6.07
C ARG A 128 6.02 8.19 5.78
N TRP A 129 5.13 8.07 6.76
CA TRP A 129 3.78 8.62 6.69
C TRP A 129 3.77 10.05 7.26
N ALA A 130 3.12 10.97 6.54
CA ALA A 130 2.68 12.35 6.78
C ALA A 130 3.28 13.28 7.88
N THR A 131 3.93 12.80 8.95
CA THR A 131 4.34 13.62 10.11
C THR A 131 5.71 13.28 10.68
N GLY A 132 6.45 12.43 9.99
CA GLY A 132 7.88 12.43 10.15
C GLY A 132 8.48 11.45 11.17
N LYS A 133 7.75 10.39 11.57
CA LYS A 133 8.25 9.32 12.44
C LYS A 133 7.88 7.92 11.94
N VAL A 134 8.51 6.93 12.60
CA VAL A 134 8.53 5.46 12.49
C VAL A 134 7.18 4.74 12.27
N GLN A 135 6.03 5.42 12.17
CA GLN A 135 4.70 4.80 12.28
C GLN A 135 4.35 3.81 11.16
N ALA A 136 4.82 4.02 9.92
CA ALA A 136 4.56 3.10 8.81
C ALA A 136 5.45 1.84 8.86
N SER A 137 6.64 1.92 9.48
CA SER A 137 7.59 0.81 9.51
C SER A 137 6.99 -0.43 10.19
N PRO A 138 6.44 -0.38 11.43
CA PRO A 138 5.77 -1.51 12.09
C PRO A 138 4.71 -2.23 11.25
N LEU A 139 3.90 -1.48 10.51
CA LEU A 139 2.84 -2.01 9.65
C LEU A 139 3.38 -2.69 8.37
N CYS A 140 4.62 -2.40 7.95
CA CYS A 140 5.29 -3.16 6.87
C CYS A 140 5.89 -4.49 7.33
N TRP A 141 6.08 -4.68 8.65
CA TRP A 141 6.67 -5.93 9.18
C TRP A 141 5.64 -7.06 9.33
N THR A 142 4.36 -6.73 9.31
CA THR A 142 3.23 -7.67 9.29
C THR A 142 2.89 -8.08 7.86
#